data_AF-A0A3M7NBY4-F1
#
_entry.id   AF-A0A3M7NBY4-F1
#
_cell.length_a   1.000
_cell.length_b   1.000
_cell.length_c   1.000
_cell.angle_alpha   90.00
_cell.angle_beta   90.00
_cell.angle_gamma   90.00
#
_symmetry.space_group_name_H-M   'P 1'
#
loop_
_entity.id
_entity.type
_entity.pdbx_description
1 polymer ?
#
loop_
_entity_poly.entity_id
_entity_poly.type
_entity_poly.pdbx_seq_one_letter_code
_entity_poly.pdbx_strand_id
1 'polypeptide(L)'
;MAGTVCRTCNSPKQELKAKSKVDGWVLENQALRYAPPGTWVNSDLDVTPLAQRTWNSLTLLAYWFSDIISIQSWQAGSTILAIGLTCCTSSWNAMACNIADFTRYLRKPRSALYQAVWFPFICSWVSIIGIVVTSASMVSYGSYLWDPIDIIDQWDGPGGRAAAFFAGGSWLLAQMCTNISATVITGANDMVNLFPKWFNIRRGCIFMGITGGWVMVPWMILSSASSLLAFMSSSGIFLAPVLAIMIVDFFIITKQAIDVPALYHSKGRYSYYHGINLRALIALFIAIVPALPGLAYNVNPSVDAGGAIYIANFNWYFTFFLAAICYTAMSLIWPAKDNLAPEMIEGTAAETELTVGIKPSDEPMASFVSEKRNEKVTVIA
;
A
#
# COMPACT_ATOMS: atom_id res chain seq x y z
N MET A 1 7.34 -36.85 3.54
CA MET A 1 7.62 -36.17 4.83
C MET A 1 9.03 -36.51 5.31
N ALA A 2 10.07 -35.98 4.65
CA ALA A 2 11.45 -36.03 5.15
C ALA A 2 12.26 -35.00 4.34
N GLY A 3 12.50 -33.82 4.91
CA GLY A 3 13.23 -32.76 4.21
C GLY A 3 13.32 -31.42 4.93
N THR A 4 13.12 -31.37 6.24
CA THR A 4 13.12 -30.09 6.99
C THR A 4 14.01 -30.15 8.23
N VAL A 5 15.17 -30.82 8.14
CA VAL A 5 16.17 -30.82 9.21
C VAL A 5 17.57 -30.71 8.62
N CYS A 6 17.93 -29.49 8.22
CA CYS A 6 19.34 -29.07 8.28
C CYS A 6 19.38 -27.57 8.63
N ARG A 7 18.92 -27.23 9.84
CA ARG A 7 19.38 -26.01 10.49
C ARG A 7 20.79 -26.28 10.98
N THR A 8 21.78 -25.81 10.24
CA THR A 8 23.16 -25.73 10.70
C THR A 8 23.15 -24.90 12.00
N CYS A 9 23.27 -25.55 13.15
CA CYS A 9 23.42 -24.90 14.45
C CYS A 9 24.77 -24.19 14.51
N ASN A 10 24.90 -23.03 13.87
CA ASN A 10 25.95 -22.09 14.21
C ASN A 10 25.68 -21.59 15.63
N SER A 11 26.72 -21.51 16.46
CA SER A 11 26.55 -20.94 17.81
C SER A 11 26.03 -19.50 17.69
N PRO A 12 25.15 -19.02 18.58
CA PRO A 12 24.64 -17.64 18.54
C PRO A 12 25.76 -16.58 18.47
N LYS A 13 26.92 -16.89 19.06
CA LYS A 13 28.14 -16.06 19.00
C LYS A 13 28.72 -15.96 17.59
N GLN A 14 28.68 -17.02 16.80
CA GLN A 14 29.14 -17.02 15.41
C GLN A 14 28.18 -16.26 14.49
N GLU A 15 26.86 -16.38 14.70
CA GLU A 15 25.90 -15.55 13.97
C GLU A 15 26.06 -14.06 14.28
N LEU A 16 26.25 -13.71 15.55
CA LEU A 16 26.52 -12.32 15.96
C LEU A 16 27.84 -11.79 15.35
N LYS A 17 28.90 -12.61 15.33
CA LYS A 17 30.16 -12.24 14.66
C LYS A 17 29.99 -12.10 13.15
N ALA A 18 29.21 -12.95 12.50
CA ALA A 18 28.92 -12.81 11.07
C ALA A 18 28.18 -11.50 10.78
N LYS A 19 27.23 -11.11 11.63
CA LYS A 19 26.49 -9.83 11.57
C LYS A 19 27.34 -8.59 11.90
N SER A 20 28.62 -8.72 12.22
CA SER A 20 29.52 -7.57 12.30
C SER A 20 29.89 -7.01 10.91
N LYS A 21 29.70 -7.80 9.84
CA LYS A 21 29.96 -7.41 8.46
C LYS A 21 28.65 -7.34 7.67
N VAL A 22 28.60 -6.46 6.67
CA VAL A 22 27.42 -6.26 5.80
C VAL A 22 26.99 -7.57 5.12
N ASP A 23 27.95 -8.41 4.73
CA ASP A 23 27.66 -9.71 4.10
C ASP A 23 26.92 -10.68 5.04
N GLY A 24 27.12 -10.59 6.35
CA GLY A 24 26.38 -11.40 7.33
C GLY A 24 24.94 -10.96 7.54
N TRP A 25 24.53 -9.83 6.97
CA TRP A 25 23.14 -9.38 6.93
C TRP A 25 22.42 -9.79 5.65
N VAL A 26 23.12 -10.29 4.64
CA VAL A 26 22.51 -10.77 3.40
C VAL A 26 21.62 -11.97 3.71
N LEU A 27 20.38 -11.90 3.23
CA LEU A 27 19.43 -13.00 3.38
C LEU A 27 19.79 -14.14 2.42
N GLU A 28 19.34 -15.35 2.74
CA GLU A 28 19.44 -16.48 1.82
C GLU A 28 18.51 -16.24 0.63
N ASN A 29 19.01 -16.45 -0.59
CA ASN A 29 18.19 -16.32 -1.79
C ASN A 29 17.23 -17.52 -1.87
N GLN A 30 15.93 -17.25 -1.78
CA GLN A 30 14.89 -18.26 -1.85
C GLN A 30 14.47 -18.47 -3.30
N ALA A 31 14.34 -19.72 -3.73
CA ALA A 31 13.73 -20.03 -5.02
C ALA A 31 12.21 -19.74 -4.95
N LEU A 32 11.72 -18.89 -5.85
CA LEU A 32 10.32 -18.46 -5.89
C LEU A 32 9.59 -19.03 -7.09
N ARG A 33 8.26 -18.97 -7.05
CA ARG A 33 7.40 -19.60 -8.06
C ARG A 33 7.55 -18.97 -9.45
N TYR A 34 7.71 -17.65 -9.51
CA TYR A 34 7.73 -16.90 -10.77
C TYR A 34 9.05 -16.19 -11.10
N ALA A 35 9.90 -15.95 -10.10
CA ALA A 35 11.15 -15.20 -10.29
C ALA A 35 12.24 -16.08 -10.95
N PRO A 36 13.03 -15.55 -11.90
CA PRO A 36 14.14 -16.29 -12.50
C PRO A 36 15.19 -16.68 -11.44
N PRO A 37 15.89 -17.81 -11.61
CA PRO A 37 16.95 -18.23 -10.69
C PRO A 37 17.99 -17.13 -10.46
N GLY A 38 18.31 -16.85 -9.19
CA GLY A 38 19.26 -15.81 -8.81
C GLY A 38 18.68 -14.40 -8.69
N THR A 39 17.38 -14.21 -8.96
CA THR A 39 16.68 -12.93 -8.71
C THR A 39 16.42 -12.80 -7.21
N TRP A 40 16.65 -11.61 -6.66
CA TRP A 40 16.36 -11.32 -5.25
C TRP A 40 14.92 -10.84 -5.13
N VAL A 41 14.03 -11.73 -4.74
CA VAL A 41 12.66 -11.41 -4.32
C VAL A 41 12.35 -12.24 -3.08
N ASN A 42 11.41 -11.80 -2.25
CA ASN A 42 11.06 -12.46 -1.00
C ASN A 42 9.80 -13.34 -1.17
N SER A 43 9.76 -14.50 -0.51
CA SER A 43 8.59 -15.39 -0.50
C SER A 43 7.33 -14.73 0.04
N ASP A 44 7.47 -13.78 0.96
CA ASP A 44 6.33 -13.07 1.56
C ASP A 44 5.59 -12.17 0.55
N LEU A 45 6.22 -11.88 -0.60
CA LEU A 45 5.65 -11.05 -1.66
C LEU A 45 5.09 -11.88 -2.83
N ASP A 46 5.34 -13.19 -2.84
CA ASP A 46 4.80 -14.07 -3.87
C ASP A 46 3.26 -14.11 -3.82
N VAL A 47 2.64 -14.52 -4.93
CA VAL A 47 1.19 -14.68 -5.01
C VAL A 47 0.74 -15.64 -3.92
N THR A 48 -0.12 -15.16 -3.03
CA THR A 48 -0.58 -15.94 -1.87
C THR A 48 -1.25 -17.24 -2.34
N PRO A 49 -0.70 -18.41 -2.00
CA PRO A 49 -1.27 -19.70 -2.38
C PRO A 49 -2.65 -19.90 -1.78
N LEU A 50 -3.51 -20.70 -2.44
CA LEU A 50 -4.87 -20.96 -1.95
C LEU A 50 -4.92 -21.47 -0.51
N ALA A 51 -3.93 -22.28 -0.10
CA ALA A 51 -3.82 -22.80 1.27
C ALA A 51 -3.57 -21.70 2.32
N GLN A 52 -2.98 -20.56 1.94
CA GLN A 52 -2.67 -19.44 2.83
C GLN A 52 -3.73 -18.33 2.79
N ARG A 53 -4.70 -18.39 1.85
CA ARG A 53 -5.84 -17.48 1.80
C ARG A 53 -6.85 -17.84 2.88
N THR A 54 -6.57 -17.45 4.11
CA THR A 54 -7.38 -17.85 5.28
C THR A 54 -8.50 -16.87 5.59
N TRP A 55 -8.45 -15.63 5.09
CA TRP A 55 -9.34 -14.54 5.47
C TRP A 55 -10.73 -14.70 4.83
N ASN A 56 -11.76 -14.41 5.63
CA ASN A 56 -13.15 -14.39 5.21
C ASN A 56 -13.77 -13.00 5.49
N SER A 57 -15.06 -12.83 5.19
CA SER A 57 -15.75 -11.55 5.39
C SER A 57 -15.77 -11.10 6.86
N LEU A 58 -15.77 -12.02 7.82
CA LEU A 58 -15.71 -11.68 9.25
C LEU A 58 -14.31 -11.21 9.65
N THR A 59 -13.25 -11.85 9.12
CA THR A 59 -11.87 -11.36 9.29
C THR A 59 -11.72 -9.94 8.76
N LEU A 60 -12.36 -9.66 7.62
CA LEU A 60 -12.36 -8.33 7.01
C LEU A 60 -13.10 -7.29 7.85
N LEU A 61 -14.24 -7.68 8.43
CA LEU A 61 -14.97 -6.84 9.37
C LEU A 61 -14.12 -6.53 10.61
N ALA A 62 -13.54 -7.57 11.21
CA ALA A 62 -12.68 -7.44 12.39
C ALA A 62 -11.45 -6.55 12.11
N TYR A 63 -10.85 -6.67 10.93
CA TYR A 63 -9.77 -5.78 10.48
C TYR A 63 -10.21 -4.32 10.51
N TRP A 64 -11.35 -3.98 9.89
CA TRP A 64 -11.84 -2.60 9.87
C TRP A 64 -12.23 -2.07 11.25
N PHE A 65 -12.81 -2.91 12.10
CA PHE A 65 -13.07 -2.54 13.49
C PHE A 65 -11.79 -2.24 14.26
N SER A 66 -10.77 -3.10 14.09
CA SER A 66 -9.46 -2.92 14.72
C SER A 66 -8.76 -1.65 14.24
N ASP A 67 -8.97 -1.28 12.98
CA ASP A 67 -8.28 -0.14 12.38
C ASP A 67 -8.97 1.20 12.71
N ILE A 68 -10.30 1.22 12.60
CA ILE A 68 -11.13 2.43 12.76
C ILE A 68 -11.36 2.81 14.23
N ILE A 69 -11.33 1.86 15.16
CA ILE A 69 -11.37 2.19 16.60
C ILE A 69 -9.96 2.58 17.03
N SER A 70 -9.54 3.79 16.65
CA SER A 70 -8.21 4.34 16.94
C SER A 70 -8.30 5.83 17.23
N ILE A 71 -7.28 6.38 17.90
CA ILE A 71 -7.23 7.81 18.20
C ILE A 71 -7.22 8.61 16.89
N GLN A 72 -6.49 8.12 15.88
CA GLN A 72 -6.43 8.77 14.57
C GLN A 72 -7.82 8.89 13.91
N SER A 73 -8.57 7.80 13.83
CA SER A 73 -9.90 7.82 13.22
C SER A 73 -10.89 8.65 14.03
N TRP A 74 -10.76 8.65 15.36
CA TRP A 74 -11.54 9.52 16.24
C TRP A 74 -11.26 11.00 15.95
N GLN A 75 -10.00 11.41 15.91
CA GLN A 75 -9.59 12.79 15.62
C GLN A 75 -10.00 13.20 14.21
N ALA A 76 -9.86 12.31 13.22
CA ALA A 76 -10.34 12.57 11.87
C ALA A 76 -11.86 12.77 11.81
N GLY A 77 -12.63 11.98 12.58
CA GLY A 77 -14.08 12.13 12.69
C GLY A 77 -14.51 13.41 13.44
N SER A 78 -13.84 13.74 14.56
CA SER A 78 -14.17 14.91 15.38
C SER A 78 -13.85 16.24 14.67
N THR A 79 -12.87 16.23 13.77
CA THR A 79 -12.48 17.41 12.96
C THR A 79 -13.35 17.65 11.72
N ILE A 80 -14.29 16.75 11.39
CA ILE A 80 -15.20 16.89 10.22
C ILE A 80 -15.98 18.20 10.27
N LEU A 81 -16.44 18.61 11.45
CA LEU A 81 -17.21 19.85 11.64
C LEU A 81 -16.40 21.10 11.25
N ALA A 82 -15.08 21.04 11.28
CA ALA A 82 -14.22 22.20 11.06
C ALA A 82 -13.72 22.34 9.60
N ILE A 83 -13.68 21.28 8.77
CA ILE A 83 -12.75 21.25 7.60
C ILE A 83 -13.30 20.54 6.34
N GLY A 84 -14.36 19.72 6.44
CA GLY A 84 -15.03 19.13 5.28
C GLY A 84 -14.38 17.87 4.66
N LEU A 85 -14.87 17.46 3.48
CA LEU A 85 -14.66 16.12 2.88
C LEU A 85 -13.22 15.79 2.46
N THR A 86 -12.47 16.76 1.94
CA THR A 86 -11.14 16.53 1.32
C THR A 86 -10.12 15.95 2.30
N CYS A 87 -10.11 16.44 3.55
CA CYS A 87 -9.19 15.96 4.58
C CYS A 87 -9.50 14.51 4.97
N CYS A 88 -10.79 14.16 5.08
CA CYS A 88 -11.21 12.80 5.37
C CYS A 88 -10.74 11.83 4.29
N THR A 89 -10.98 12.14 3.01
CA THR A 89 -10.56 11.26 1.91
C THR A 89 -9.04 11.14 1.80
N SER A 90 -8.31 12.24 2.02
CA SER A 90 -6.84 12.23 1.98
C SER A 90 -6.22 11.37 3.08
N SER A 91 -6.86 11.30 4.24
CA SER A 91 -6.38 10.51 5.39
C SER A 91 -6.36 9.01 5.13
N TRP A 92 -7.32 8.50 4.35
CA TRP A 92 -7.44 7.07 4.02
C TRP A 92 -6.67 6.66 2.75
N ASN A 93 -6.02 7.62 2.10
CA ASN A 93 -5.43 7.41 0.78
C ASN A 93 -4.20 6.50 0.81
N ALA A 94 -3.39 6.61 1.87
CA ALA A 94 -2.22 5.72 2.07
C ALA A 94 -2.65 4.25 2.18
N MET A 95 -3.77 3.99 2.84
CA MET A 95 -4.33 2.64 2.93
C MET A 95 -4.95 2.20 1.61
N ALA A 96 -5.65 3.09 0.89
CA ALA A 96 -6.24 2.77 -0.40
C ALA A 96 -5.19 2.28 -1.43
N CYS A 97 -4.00 2.88 -1.43
CA CYS A 97 -2.90 2.45 -2.31
C CYS A 97 -2.36 1.06 -1.95
N ASN A 98 -2.47 0.64 -0.69
CA ASN A 98 -1.83 -0.56 -0.15
C ASN A 98 -2.81 -1.65 0.28
N ILE A 99 -4.11 -1.49 0.02
CA ILE A 99 -5.15 -2.44 0.43
C ILE A 99 -4.95 -3.84 -0.17
N ALA A 100 -4.18 -3.94 -1.26
CA ALA A 100 -3.77 -5.19 -1.89
C ALA A 100 -2.98 -6.11 -0.93
N ASP A 101 -2.20 -5.54 0.00
CA ASP A 101 -1.39 -6.28 0.97
C ASP A 101 -2.24 -7.17 1.88
N PHE A 102 -3.45 -6.72 2.19
CA PHE A 102 -4.40 -7.42 3.05
C PHE A 102 -5.39 -8.25 2.24
N THR A 103 -5.89 -7.69 1.13
CA THR A 103 -6.93 -8.35 0.32
C THR A 103 -6.43 -9.58 -0.42
N ARG A 104 -5.11 -9.72 -0.66
CA ARG A 104 -4.51 -10.95 -1.22
C ARG A 104 -4.72 -12.20 -0.36
N TYR A 105 -4.99 -12.04 0.94
CA TYR A 105 -5.27 -13.15 1.86
C TYR A 105 -6.74 -13.61 1.85
N LEU A 106 -7.62 -12.94 1.11
CA LEU A 106 -9.04 -13.29 1.03
C LEU A 106 -9.26 -14.61 0.26
N ARG A 107 -10.16 -15.45 0.78
CA ARG A 107 -10.59 -16.69 0.10
C ARG A 107 -11.32 -16.43 -1.22
N LYS A 108 -12.14 -15.37 -1.27
CA LYS A 108 -12.97 -15.02 -2.43
C LYS A 108 -12.74 -13.56 -2.79
N PRO A 109 -12.40 -13.22 -4.04
CA PRO A 109 -12.20 -11.83 -4.47
C PRO A 109 -13.43 -10.94 -4.20
N ARG A 110 -14.63 -11.48 -4.40
CA ARG A 110 -15.89 -10.78 -4.12
C ARG A 110 -16.06 -10.36 -2.67
N SER A 111 -15.36 -11.00 -1.72
CA SER A 111 -15.43 -10.60 -0.32
C SER A 111 -14.83 -9.22 -0.06
N ALA A 112 -13.95 -8.71 -0.94
CA ALA A 112 -13.45 -7.34 -0.85
C ALA A 112 -14.58 -6.31 -1.00
N LEU A 113 -15.66 -6.62 -1.72
CA LEU A 113 -16.81 -5.71 -1.89
C LEU A 113 -17.58 -5.47 -0.59
N TYR A 114 -17.51 -6.39 0.39
CA TYR A 114 -18.14 -6.16 1.69
C TYR A 114 -17.53 -4.96 2.43
N GLN A 115 -16.28 -4.59 2.12
CA GLN A 115 -15.66 -3.40 2.70
C GLN A 115 -16.43 -2.13 2.32
N ALA A 116 -16.98 -2.06 1.11
CA ALA A 116 -17.77 -0.90 0.66
C ALA A 116 -19.03 -0.66 1.51
N VAL A 117 -19.54 -1.70 2.18
CA VAL A 117 -20.69 -1.60 3.09
C VAL A 117 -20.24 -1.35 4.52
N TRP A 118 -19.28 -2.14 5.02
CA TRP A 118 -18.88 -2.07 6.42
C TRP A 118 -18.04 -0.84 6.75
N PHE A 119 -17.17 -0.42 5.84
CA PHE A 119 -16.27 0.70 6.08
C PHE A 119 -17.03 2.01 6.35
N PRO A 120 -17.98 2.46 5.51
CA PRO A 120 -18.74 3.68 5.80
C PRO A 120 -19.54 3.59 7.10
N PHE A 121 -20.10 2.41 7.41
CA PHE A 121 -20.88 2.22 8.64
C PHE A 121 -20.03 2.37 9.90
N ILE A 122 -18.87 1.71 9.95
CA ILE A 122 -17.96 1.77 11.10
C ILE A 122 -17.34 3.18 11.24
N CYS A 123 -16.91 3.79 10.13
CA CYS A 123 -16.40 5.16 10.13
C CYS A 123 -17.44 6.17 10.61
N SER A 124 -18.70 6.03 10.15
CA SER A 124 -19.79 6.91 10.58
C SER A 124 -20.07 6.75 12.07
N TRP A 125 -20.08 5.51 12.57
CA TRP A 125 -20.29 5.22 13.99
C TRP A 125 -19.24 5.89 14.88
N VAL A 126 -17.95 5.69 14.57
CA VAL A 126 -16.85 6.29 15.35
C VAL A 126 -16.85 7.82 15.24
N SER A 127 -17.14 8.36 14.05
CA SER A 127 -17.23 9.81 13.84
C SER A 127 -18.37 10.43 14.64
N ILE A 128 -19.55 9.79 14.68
CA ILE A 128 -20.68 10.26 15.50
C ILE A 128 -20.30 10.33 16.97
N ILE A 129 -19.66 9.29 17.51
CA ILE A 129 -19.23 9.28 18.92
C ILE A 129 -18.23 10.43 19.16
N GLY A 130 -17.23 10.58 18.30
CA GLY A 130 -16.26 11.67 18.42
C GLY A 130 -16.91 13.06 18.42
N ILE A 131 -17.83 13.32 17.48
CA ILE A 131 -18.58 14.58 17.38
C ILE A 131 -19.42 14.83 18.63
N VAL A 132 -20.17 13.82 19.10
CA VAL A 132 -21.03 13.95 20.29
C VAL A 132 -20.19 14.23 21.54
N VAL A 133 -19.06 13.53 21.70
CA VAL A 133 -18.17 13.71 22.85
C VAL A 133 -17.49 15.08 22.83
N THR A 134 -16.98 15.53 21.68
CA THR A 134 -16.39 16.87 21.53
C THR A 134 -17.44 17.99 21.73
N SER A 135 -18.68 17.78 21.27
CA SER A 135 -19.77 18.73 21.56
C SER A 135 -20.10 18.78 23.05
N ALA A 136 -20.18 17.62 23.71
CA ALA A 136 -20.42 17.52 25.14
C ALA A 136 -19.27 18.10 25.98
N SER A 137 -18.02 18.05 25.50
CA SER A 137 -16.88 18.62 26.22
C SER A 137 -17.01 20.13 26.42
N MET A 138 -17.63 20.83 25.46
CA MET A 138 -17.87 22.28 25.58
C MET A 138 -18.81 22.59 26.74
N VAL A 139 -19.84 21.76 26.94
CA VAL A 139 -20.80 21.92 28.04
C VAL A 139 -20.20 21.51 29.39
N SER A 140 -19.36 20.47 29.41
CA SER A 140 -18.80 19.90 30.65
C SER A 140 -17.51 20.60 31.13
N TYR A 141 -16.63 20.98 30.21
CA TYR A 141 -15.28 21.49 30.51
C TYR A 141 -15.04 22.93 30.02
N GLY A 142 -15.98 23.51 29.27
CA GLY A 142 -15.86 24.88 28.75
C GLY A 142 -14.91 25.03 27.55
N SER A 143 -14.36 23.93 27.03
CA SER A 143 -13.50 23.90 25.84
C SER A 143 -13.81 22.69 24.95
N TYR A 144 -13.60 22.84 23.64
CA TYR A 144 -13.70 21.73 22.68
C TYR A 144 -12.48 20.82 22.78
N LEU A 145 -12.64 19.68 23.44
CA LEU A 145 -11.65 18.62 23.53
C LEU A 145 -11.94 17.61 22.43
N TRP A 146 -11.01 17.51 21.49
CA TRP A 146 -11.10 16.65 20.32
C TRP A 146 -10.18 15.42 20.42
N ASP A 147 -9.15 15.51 21.27
CA ASP A 147 -8.29 14.38 21.64
C ASP A 147 -8.92 13.61 22.82
N PRO A 148 -9.18 12.30 22.67
CA PRO A 148 -9.71 11.49 23.77
C PRO A 148 -8.76 11.39 24.98
N ILE A 149 -7.45 11.57 24.79
CA ILE A 149 -6.47 11.54 25.89
C ILE A 149 -6.60 12.81 26.75
N ASP A 150 -6.76 13.98 26.13
CA ASP A 150 -6.99 15.24 26.85
C ASP A 150 -8.28 15.21 27.70
N ILE A 151 -9.29 14.45 27.25
CA ILE A 151 -10.54 14.24 28.00
C ILE A 151 -10.30 13.36 29.22
N ILE A 152 -9.51 12.29 29.06
CA ILE A 152 -9.16 11.38 30.17
C ILE A 152 -8.34 12.12 31.23
N ASP A 153 -7.48 13.04 30.82
CA ASP A 153 -6.67 13.86 31.72
C ASP A 153 -7.52 14.80 32.61
N GLN A 154 -8.79 15.05 32.26
CA GLN A 154 -9.72 15.80 33.13
C GLN A 154 -10.33 14.95 34.25
N TRP A 155 -10.10 13.63 34.27
CA TRP A 155 -10.78 12.72 35.21
C TRP A 155 -10.07 12.64 36.57
N ASP A 156 -10.53 13.47 37.51
CA ASP A 156 -9.97 13.54 38.86
C ASP A 156 -10.59 12.55 39.88
N GLY A 157 -9.87 12.38 41.00
CA GLY A 157 -10.29 11.57 42.14
C GLY A 157 -9.94 10.06 42.04
N PRO A 158 -10.18 9.27 43.09
CA PRO A 158 -9.83 7.85 43.11
C PRO A 158 -10.54 7.02 42.02
N GLY A 159 -11.82 7.30 41.77
CA GLY A 159 -12.61 6.66 40.71
C GLY A 159 -12.23 7.13 39.31
N GLY A 160 -11.98 8.44 39.14
CA GLY A 160 -11.52 9.01 37.86
C GLY A 160 -10.18 8.45 37.42
N ARG A 161 -9.21 8.34 38.33
CA ARG A 161 -7.90 7.71 38.04
C ARG A 161 -8.01 6.23 37.65
N ALA A 162 -8.93 5.48 38.28
CA ALA A 162 -9.17 4.10 37.89
C ALA A 162 -9.79 4.01 36.48
N ALA A 163 -10.78 4.86 36.18
CA ALA A 163 -11.36 4.95 34.85
C ALA A 163 -10.32 5.36 33.79
N ALA A 164 -9.45 6.32 34.12
CA ALA A 164 -8.38 6.79 33.25
C ALA A 164 -7.39 5.67 32.92
N PHE A 165 -7.05 4.82 33.89
CA PHE A 165 -6.20 3.64 33.66
C PHE A 165 -6.83 2.67 32.65
N PHE A 166 -8.11 2.33 32.81
CA PHE A 166 -8.78 1.39 31.89
C PHE A 166 -8.99 2.01 30.50
N ALA A 167 -9.40 3.28 30.43
CA ALA A 167 -9.62 3.98 29.17
C ALA A 167 -8.30 4.19 28.42
N GLY A 168 -7.26 4.68 29.10
CA GLY A 168 -5.91 4.83 28.54
C GLY A 168 -5.32 3.48 28.10
N GLY A 169 -5.51 2.42 28.89
CA GLY A 169 -5.11 1.07 28.51
C GLY A 169 -5.83 0.57 27.24
N SER A 170 -7.13 0.86 27.10
CA SER A 170 -7.86 0.52 25.88
C SER A 170 -7.39 1.30 24.65
N TRP A 171 -7.08 2.60 24.82
CA TRP A 171 -6.56 3.43 23.74
C TRP A 171 -5.15 3.01 23.32
N LEU A 172 -4.29 2.62 24.27
CA LEU A 172 -2.98 2.07 23.99
C LEU A 172 -3.09 0.79 23.14
N LEU A 173 -3.95 -0.13 23.55
CA LEU A 173 -4.17 -1.38 22.80
C LEU A 173 -4.70 -1.11 21.39
N ALA A 174 -5.71 -0.23 21.28
CA ALA A 174 -6.26 0.20 20.01
C ALA A 174 -5.18 0.77 19.08
N GLN A 175 -4.35 1.70 19.58
CA GLN A 175 -3.31 2.33 18.78
C GLN A 175 -2.23 1.33 18.32
N MET A 176 -1.88 0.35 19.15
CA MET A 176 -0.96 -0.71 18.77
C MET A 176 -1.51 -1.55 17.61
N CYS A 177 -2.78 -1.93 17.68
CA CYS A 177 -3.43 -2.73 16.64
C CYS A 177 -3.44 -1.99 15.29
N THR A 178 -3.92 -0.74 15.27
CA THR A 178 -3.99 0.10 14.06
C THR A 178 -2.60 0.36 13.47
N ASN A 179 -1.60 0.66 14.30
CA ASN A 179 -0.26 0.93 13.80
C ASN A 179 0.36 -0.30 13.09
N ILE A 180 0.13 -1.49 13.63
CA ILE A 180 0.61 -2.73 13.01
C ILE A 180 -0.12 -2.96 11.68
N SER A 181 -1.45 -2.85 11.66
CA SER A 181 -2.27 -3.14 10.49
C SER A 181 -2.16 -2.10 9.38
N ALA A 182 -2.10 -0.81 9.69
CA ALA A 182 -2.15 0.25 8.68
C ALA A 182 -0.77 0.63 8.14
N THR A 183 0.26 0.64 9.00
CA THR A 183 1.50 1.35 8.71
C THR A 183 2.72 0.44 8.68
N VAL A 184 2.90 -0.39 9.70
CA VAL A 184 4.15 -1.16 9.87
C VAL A 184 4.27 -2.29 8.85
N ILE A 185 3.20 -3.06 8.63
CA ILE A 185 3.22 -4.17 7.66
C ILE A 185 3.41 -3.65 6.24
N THR A 186 2.66 -2.62 5.87
CA THR A 186 2.74 -1.97 4.56
C THR A 186 4.15 -1.45 4.28
N GLY A 187 4.72 -0.66 5.19
CA GLY A 187 6.09 -0.17 5.02
C GLY A 187 7.13 -1.29 5.03
N ALA A 188 6.89 -2.39 5.75
CA ALA A 188 7.75 -3.56 5.68
C ALA A 188 7.69 -4.24 4.31
N ASN A 189 6.51 -4.36 3.70
CA ASN A 189 6.36 -4.89 2.34
C ASN A 189 7.12 -4.04 1.32
N ASP A 190 7.06 -2.70 1.44
CA ASP A 190 7.83 -1.79 0.58
C ASP A 190 9.34 -2.01 0.71
N MET A 191 9.87 -2.14 1.94
CA MET A 191 11.30 -2.37 2.17
C MET A 191 11.76 -3.72 1.61
N VAL A 192 10.90 -4.74 1.71
CA VAL A 192 11.20 -6.06 1.17
C VAL A 192 11.17 -6.05 -0.36
N ASN A 193 10.32 -5.24 -1.00
CA ASN A 193 10.30 -5.04 -2.45
C ASN A 193 11.52 -4.26 -2.95
N LEU A 194 11.89 -3.16 -2.27
CA LEU A 194 12.99 -2.28 -2.70
C LEU A 194 14.37 -2.87 -2.41
N PHE A 195 14.52 -3.54 -1.26
CA PHE A 195 15.80 -4.04 -0.76
C PHE A 195 15.72 -5.53 -0.34
N PRO A 196 15.28 -6.44 -1.24
CA PRO A 196 15.00 -7.85 -0.92
C PRO A 196 16.22 -8.62 -0.42
N LYS A 197 17.43 -8.19 -0.78
CA LYS A 197 18.69 -8.80 -0.33
C LYS A 197 18.95 -8.62 1.18
N TRP A 198 18.44 -7.54 1.77
CA TRP A 198 18.74 -7.14 3.15
C TRP A 198 17.52 -7.20 4.08
N PHE A 199 16.32 -7.02 3.53
CA PHE A 199 15.08 -6.95 4.29
C PHE A 199 14.20 -8.18 4.10
N ASN A 200 13.73 -8.71 5.23
CA ASN A 200 12.56 -9.56 5.32
C ASN A 200 11.48 -8.82 6.11
N ILE A 201 10.25 -9.33 6.12
CA ILE A 201 9.12 -8.62 6.77
C ILE A 201 9.44 -8.26 8.22
N ARG A 202 10.08 -9.15 8.99
CA ARG A 202 10.45 -8.87 10.39
C ARG A 202 11.43 -7.70 10.52
N ARG A 203 12.47 -7.67 9.68
CA ARG A 203 13.46 -6.57 9.65
C ARG A 203 12.81 -5.27 9.16
N GLY A 204 11.92 -5.36 8.17
CA GLY A 204 11.13 -4.23 7.68
C GLY A 204 10.29 -3.62 8.79
N CYS A 205 9.57 -4.44 9.56
CA CYS A 205 8.76 -3.96 10.69
C CYS A 205 9.60 -3.22 11.74
N ILE A 206 10.78 -3.77 12.10
CA ILE A 206 11.68 -3.11 13.07
C ILE A 206 12.19 -1.79 12.52
N PHE A 207 12.62 -1.77 11.25
CA PHE A 207 13.10 -0.55 10.61
C PHE A 207 12.02 0.52 10.58
N MET A 208 10.81 0.19 10.10
CA MET A 208 9.68 1.12 10.06
C MET A 208 9.26 1.60 11.45
N GLY A 209 9.29 0.73 12.46
CA GLY A 209 9.00 1.10 13.84
C GLY A 209 10.00 2.12 14.42
N ILE A 210 11.29 1.98 14.11
CA ILE A 210 12.32 2.92 14.55
C ILE A 210 12.25 4.22 13.74
N THR A 211 12.22 4.13 12.41
CA THR A 211 12.29 5.31 11.55
C THR A 211 11.00 6.12 11.61
N GLY A 212 9.85 5.50 11.34
CA GLY A 212 8.55 6.16 11.39
C GLY A 212 8.15 6.57 12.80
N GLY A 213 8.47 5.75 13.81
CA GLY A 213 8.08 6.01 15.19
C GLY A 213 8.97 7.03 15.91
N TRP A 214 10.30 6.99 15.71
CA TRP A 214 11.24 7.79 16.51
C TRP A 214 12.02 8.80 15.68
N VAL A 215 12.59 8.39 14.54
CA VAL A 215 13.47 9.26 13.74
C VAL A 215 12.71 10.42 13.10
N MET A 216 11.48 10.18 12.64
CA MET A 216 10.63 11.19 12.02
C MET A 216 10.00 12.17 13.02
N VAL A 217 10.07 11.88 14.33
CA VAL A 217 9.52 12.71 15.41
C VAL A 217 8.06 13.13 15.14
N PRO A 218 7.15 12.18 14.86
CA PRO A 218 5.80 12.49 14.35
C PRO A 218 4.95 13.30 15.34
N TRP A 219 5.24 13.23 16.65
CA TRP A 219 4.54 14.00 17.67
C TRP A 219 4.70 15.52 17.54
N MET A 220 5.71 16.00 16.81
CA MET A 220 5.82 17.43 16.49
C MET A 220 4.70 17.89 15.56
N ILE A 221 4.22 17.04 14.65
CA ILE A 221 3.09 17.37 13.77
C ILE A 221 1.77 17.36 14.55
N LEU A 222 1.64 16.46 15.53
CA LEU A 222 0.47 16.38 16.41
C LEU A 222 0.37 17.52 17.42
N SER A 223 1.47 18.26 17.66
CA SER A 223 1.50 19.35 18.65
C SER A 223 0.56 20.52 18.33
N SER A 224 0.09 20.64 17.08
CA SER A 224 -0.84 21.67 16.65
C SER A 224 -1.87 21.10 15.69
N ALA A 225 -3.15 21.40 15.94
CA ALA A 225 -4.23 21.08 15.02
C ALA A 225 -3.93 21.63 13.61
N SER A 226 -3.45 22.87 13.49
CA SER A 226 -3.13 23.46 12.19
C SER A 226 -2.06 22.67 11.41
N SER A 227 -1.04 22.17 12.10
CA SER A 227 0.05 21.40 11.48
C SER A 227 -0.43 20.01 11.04
N LEU A 228 -1.22 19.33 11.86
CA LEU A 228 -1.84 18.05 11.51
C LEU A 228 -2.73 18.19 10.27
N LEU A 229 -3.53 19.25 10.22
CA LEU A 229 -4.47 19.49 9.12
C LEU A 229 -3.76 19.87 7.82
N ALA A 230 -2.73 20.70 7.91
CA ALA A 230 -1.88 21.01 6.77
C ALA A 230 -1.24 19.72 6.21
N PHE A 231 -0.75 18.83 7.08
CA PHE A 231 -0.19 17.55 6.66
C PHE A 231 -1.23 16.62 6.00
N MET A 232 -2.40 16.45 6.61
CA MET A 232 -3.48 15.60 6.09
C MET A 232 -4.01 16.08 4.74
N SER A 233 -4.15 17.39 4.55
CA SER A 233 -4.53 17.96 3.25
C SER A 233 -3.42 17.78 2.22
N SER A 234 -2.16 17.97 2.61
CA SER A 234 -1.00 17.91 1.72
C SER A 234 -0.69 16.50 1.22
N SER A 235 -0.95 15.46 2.02
CA SER A 235 -0.74 14.07 1.62
C SER A 235 -1.63 13.65 0.44
N GLY A 236 -2.83 14.23 0.34
CA GLY A 236 -3.75 14.04 -0.77
C GLY A 236 -3.15 14.41 -2.12
N ILE A 237 -2.31 15.45 -2.18
CA ILE A 237 -1.68 15.94 -3.43
C ILE A 237 -0.79 14.87 -4.06
N PHE A 238 -0.08 14.09 -3.25
CA PHE A 238 0.91 13.12 -3.73
C PHE A 238 0.32 11.72 -3.93
N LEU A 239 -0.53 11.27 -3.01
CA LEU A 239 -1.03 9.89 -3.03
C LEU A 239 -2.25 9.71 -3.94
N ALA A 240 -3.10 10.73 -4.09
CA ALA A 240 -4.31 10.63 -4.90
C ALA A 240 -4.03 10.39 -6.40
N PRO A 241 -3.04 11.06 -7.03
CA PRO A 241 -2.70 10.77 -8.42
C PRO A 241 -2.10 9.37 -8.60
N VAL A 242 -1.37 8.83 -7.61
CA VAL A 242 -0.86 7.45 -7.64
C VAL A 242 -2.03 6.46 -7.64
N LEU A 243 -2.98 6.63 -6.72
CA LEU A 243 -4.18 5.80 -6.65
C LEU A 243 -4.98 5.86 -7.97
N ALA A 244 -5.14 7.05 -8.54
CA ALA A 244 -5.83 7.24 -9.81
C ALA A 244 -5.15 6.47 -10.96
N ILE A 245 -3.83 6.58 -11.08
CA ILE A 245 -3.05 5.87 -12.09
C ILE A 245 -3.22 4.36 -11.93
N MET A 246 -3.12 3.83 -10.71
CA MET A 246 -3.30 2.39 -10.44
C MET A 246 -4.70 1.89 -10.86
N ILE A 247 -5.76 2.63 -10.52
CA ILE A 247 -7.14 2.27 -10.87
C ILE A 247 -7.34 2.30 -12.39
N VAL A 248 -6.90 3.37 -13.05
CA VAL A 248 -7.05 3.54 -14.50
C VAL A 248 -6.23 2.49 -15.25
N ASP A 249 -5.00 2.22 -14.83
CA ASP A 249 -4.14 1.23 -15.45
C ASP A 249 -4.79 -0.16 -15.41
N PHE A 250 -5.31 -0.56 -14.24
CA PHE A 250 -5.95 -1.86 -14.06
C PHE A 250 -7.29 -2.00 -14.80
N PHE A 251 -8.21 -1.05 -14.64
CA PHE A 251 -9.57 -1.21 -15.16
C PHE A 251 -9.76 -0.72 -16.60
N ILE A 252 -9.07 0.36 -17.01
CA ILE A 252 -9.32 1.01 -18.30
C ILE A 252 -8.27 0.59 -19.33
N ILE A 253 -6.98 0.66 -18.97
CA ILE A 253 -5.88 0.44 -19.92
C ILE A 253 -5.61 -1.04 -20.16
N THR A 254 -5.33 -1.79 -19.08
CA THR A 254 -5.05 -3.23 -19.15
C THR A 254 -6.33 -4.07 -19.17
N LYS A 255 -7.48 -3.49 -18.84
CA LYS A 255 -8.79 -4.18 -18.78
C LYS A 255 -8.72 -5.47 -17.96
N GLN A 256 -8.02 -5.42 -16.83
CA GLN A 256 -7.81 -6.54 -15.90
C GLN A 256 -6.91 -7.67 -16.45
N ALA A 257 -6.26 -7.49 -17.61
CA ALA A 257 -5.31 -8.45 -18.16
C ALA A 257 -3.88 -8.12 -17.70
N ILE A 258 -3.38 -8.89 -16.71
CA ILE A 258 -2.02 -8.78 -16.19
C ILE A 258 -1.27 -10.10 -16.37
N ASP A 259 0.00 -10.00 -16.73
CA ASP A 259 0.96 -11.10 -16.79
C ASP A 259 1.73 -11.22 -15.48
N VAL A 260 1.25 -12.09 -14.58
CA VAL A 260 1.80 -12.23 -13.24
C VAL A 260 3.27 -12.66 -13.26
N PRO A 261 3.70 -13.68 -14.04
CA PRO A 261 5.12 -14.02 -14.14
C PRO A 261 6.01 -12.85 -14.58
N ALA A 262 5.56 -12.04 -15.54
CA ALA A 262 6.34 -10.91 -16.03
C ALA A 262 6.59 -9.81 -14.99
N LEU A 263 5.80 -9.73 -13.91
CA LEU A 263 6.02 -8.79 -12.80
C LEU A 263 7.27 -9.13 -11.97
N TYR A 264 7.70 -10.39 -11.95
CA TYR A 264 8.88 -10.84 -11.20
C TYR A 264 10.17 -10.76 -12.01
N HIS A 265 10.10 -10.31 -13.27
CA HIS A 265 11.21 -10.30 -14.22
C HIS A 265 11.62 -8.86 -14.55
N SER A 266 12.85 -8.47 -14.19
CA SER A 266 13.34 -7.11 -14.40
C SER A 266 13.39 -6.66 -15.86
N LYS A 267 13.57 -7.61 -16.78
CA LYS A 267 13.52 -7.39 -18.25
C LYS A 267 12.24 -7.94 -18.88
N GLY A 268 11.20 -8.14 -18.08
CA GLY A 268 9.90 -8.63 -18.54
C GLY A 268 9.10 -7.56 -19.29
N ARG A 269 7.84 -7.91 -19.56
CA ARG A 269 6.84 -7.08 -20.25
C ARG A 269 6.68 -5.68 -19.65
N TYR A 270 6.86 -5.54 -18.34
CA TYR A 270 6.66 -4.28 -17.61
C TYR A 270 7.94 -3.48 -17.39
N SER A 271 8.99 -3.74 -18.18
CA SER A 271 10.26 -3.01 -18.07
C SER A 271 10.23 -1.60 -18.65
N TYR A 272 9.28 -1.26 -19.54
CA TYR A 272 9.14 0.10 -20.13
C TYR A 272 10.49 0.71 -20.57
N TYR A 273 10.70 2.02 -20.35
CA TYR A 273 11.97 2.68 -20.60
C TYR A 273 12.85 2.58 -19.35
N HIS A 274 13.77 1.61 -19.32
CA HIS A 274 14.70 1.37 -18.20
C HIS A 274 14.02 1.21 -16.82
N GLY A 275 12.84 0.61 -16.79
CA GLY A 275 12.02 0.41 -15.59
C GLY A 275 10.96 1.49 -15.35
N ILE A 276 10.89 2.53 -16.19
CA ILE A 276 10.03 3.70 -15.96
C ILE A 276 8.94 3.80 -17.02
N ASN A 277 7.69 3.85 -16.56
CA ASN A 277 6.55 4.23 -17.40
C ASN A 277 6.43 5.77 -17.45
N LEU A 278 6.98 6.38 -18.51
CA LEU A 278 6.98 7.84 -18.69
C LEU A 278 5.58 8.45 -18.69
N ARG A 279 4.55 7.73 -19.14
CA ARG A 279 3.16 8.23 -19.15
C ARG A 279 2.62 8.38 -17.73
N ALA A 280 2.88 7.40 -16.87
CA ALA A 280 2.50 7.48 -15.46
C ALA A 280 3.25 8.61 -14.76
N LEU A 281 4.56 8.74 -15.03
CA LEU A 281 5.39 9.80 -14.45
C LEU A 281 4.91 11.20 -14.87
N ILE A 282 4.62 11.40 -16.16
CA ILE A 282 4.12 12.70 -16.66
C ILE A 282 2.74 13.00 -16.08
N ALA A 283 1.84 12.02 -16.00
CA ALA A 283 0.51 12.21 -15.42
C ALA A 283 0.59 12.62 -13.94
N LEU A 284 1.51 12.00 -13.20
CA LEU A 284 1.80 12.32 -11.81
C LEU A 284 2.28 13.78 -11.66
N PHE A 285 3.23 14.22 -12.49
CA PHE A 285 3.72 15.60 -12.45
C PHE A 285 2.65 16.62 -12.84
N ILE A 286 1.88 16.36 -13.89
CA ILE A 286 0.79 17.25 -14.32
C ILE A 286 -0.26 17.40 -13.22
N ALA A 287 -0.52 16.36 -12.44
CA ALA A 287 -1.44 16.43 -11.31
C ALA A 287 -0.87 17.20 -10.11
N ILE A 288 0.40 16.95 -9.74
CA ILE A 288 1.00 17.54 -8.53
C ILE A 288 1.34 19.02 -8.71
N VAL A 289 1.95 19.41 -9.83
CA VAL A 289 2.51 20.76 -10.02
C VAL A 289 1.50 21.89 -9.77
N PRO A 290 0.27 21.84 -10.29
CA PRO A 290 -0.73 22.87 -10.03
C PRO A 290 -1.20 22.96 -8.58
N ALA A 291 -1.00 21.91 -7.78
CA ALA A 291 -1.40 21.87 -6.36
C ALA A 291 -0.27 22.37 -5.42
N LEU A 292 0.97 22.50 -5.89
CA LEU A 292 2.11 22.95 -5.08
C LEU A 292 1.97 24.37 -4.49
N PRO A 293 1.39 25.37 -5.20
CA PRO A 293 1.19 26.68 -4.59
C PRO A 293 0.24 26.63 -3.38
N GLY A 294 -0.80 25.78 -3.45
CA GLY A 294 -1.70 25.53 -2.33
C GLY A 294 -1.01 24.86 -1.15
N LEU A 295 -0.10 23.91 -1.41
CA LEU A 295 0.76 23.32 -0.39
C LEU A 295 1.65 24.38 0.29
N ALA A 296 2.27 25.26 -0.49
CA ALA A 296 3.12 26.32 0.05
C ALA A 296 2.36 27.26 0.98
N TYR A 297 1.12 27.64 0.62
CA TYR A 297 0.22 28.42 1.46
C TYR A 297 -0.17 27.70 2.76
N ASN A 298 -0.47 26.40 2.68
CA ASN A 298 -0.84 25.59 3.86
C ASN A 298 0.31 25.47 4.87
N VAL A 299 1.56 25.46 4.40
CA VAL A 299 2.75 25.41 5.26
C VAL A 299 3.12 26.79 5.78
N ASN A 300 3.05 27.80 4.93
CA ASN A 300 3.36 29.17 5.28
C ASN A 300 2.30 30.13 4.71
N PRO A 301 1.34 30.58 5.54
CA PRO A 301 0.29 31.51 5.12
C PRO A 301 0.80 32.87 4.63
N SER A 302 2.08 33.20 4.82
CA SER A 302 2.68 34.45 4.32
C SER A 302 2.94 34.43 2.81
N VAL A 303 2.82 33.27 2.14
CA VAL A 303 3.03 33.13 0.70
C VAL A 303 1.73 33.42 -0.03
N ASP A 304 1.70 34.38 -0.94
CA ASP A 304 0.51 34.61 -1.77
C ASP A 304 0.36 33.51 -2.83
N ALA A 305 -0.61 32.62 -2.62
CA ALA A 305 -0.94 31.55 -3.56
C ALA A 305 -2.01 31.96 -4.60
N GLY A 306 -2.52 33.20 -4.54
CA GLY A 306 -3.54 33.71 -5.47
C GLY A 306 -4.73 32.76 -5.65
N GLY A 307 -5.16 32.56 -6.91
CA GLY A 307 -6.28 31.66 -7.24
C GLY A 307 -6.00 30.17 -7.00
N ALA A 308 -4.76 29.75 -6.77
CA ALA A 308 -4.43 28.35 -6.50
C ALA A 308 -4.90 27.86 -5.12
N ILE A 309 -5.30 28.78 -4.23
CA ILE A 309 -5.94 28.46 -2.95
C ILE A 309 -7.23 27.66 -3.16
N TYR A 310 -7.99 27.92 -4.22
CA TYR A 310 -9.20 27.14 -4.52
C TYR A 310 -8.90 25.68 -4.89
N ILE A 311 -7.74 25.44 -5.53
CA ILE A 311 -7.28 24.07 -5.83
C ILE A 311 -6.90 23.35 -4.52
N ALA A 312 -6.33 24.05 -3.54
CA ALA A 312 -6.00 23.46 -2.23
C ALA A 312 -7.24 22.92 -1.50
N ASN A 313 -8.39 23.60 -1.60
CA ASN A 313 -9.62 23.18 -0.93
C ASN A 313 -10.20 21.85 -1.44
N PHE A 314 -9.94 21.52 -2.71
CA PHE A 314 -10.43 20.30 -3.37
C PHE A 314 -9.28 19.45 -3.95
N ASN A 315 -8.09 19.55 -3.35
CA ASN A 315 -6.85 19.06 -3.94
C ASN A 315 -6.85 17.54 -4.22
N TRP A 316 -7.43 16.73 -3.34
CA TRP A 316 -7.47 15.28 -3.50
C TRP A 316 -8.19 14.90 -4.79
N TYR A 317 -9.40 15.41 -4.98
CA TYR A 317 -10.22 15.12 -6.15
C TYR A 317 -9.62 15.75 -7.41
N PHE A 318 -9.12 16.98 -7.31
CA PHE A 318 -8.45 17.64 -8.43
C PHE A 318 -7.28 16.81 -8.95
N THR A 319 -6.35 16.42 -8.06
CA THR A 319 -5.16 15.64 -8.43
C THR A 319 -5.53 14.21 -8.87
N PHE A 320 -6.53 13.59 -8.24
CA PHE A 320 -7.06 12.28 -8.66
C PHE A 320 -7.59 12.30 -10.09
N PHE A 321 -8.57 13.17 -10.38
CA PHE A 321 -9.21 13.19 -11.69
C PHE A 321 -8.27 13.69 -12.78
N LEU A 322 -7.41 14.67 -12.47
CA LEU A 322 -6.42 15.17 -13.42
C LEU A 322 -5.43 14.06 -13.82
N ALA A 323 -4.89 13.31 -12.85
CA ALA A 323 -4.02 12.17 -13.13
C ALA A 323 -4.75 11.07 -13.91
N ALA A 324 -5.99 10.75 -13.55
CA ALA A 324 -6.80 9.75 -14.24
C ALA A 324 -7.01 10.12 -15.72
N ILE A 325 -7.41 11.37 -16.00
CA ILE A 325 -7.64 11.87 -17.36
C ILE A 325 -6.34 11.91 -18.15
N CYS A 326 -5.27 12.50 -17.58
CA CYS A 326 -3.99 12.60 -18.27
C CYS A 326 -3.38 11.24 -18.58
N TYR A 327 -3.40 10.31 -17.62
CA TYR A 327 -2.88 8.96 -17.84
C TYR A 327 -3.70 8.19 -18.88
N THR A 328 -5.02 8.30 -18.83
CA THR A 328 -5.91 7.69 -19.84
C THR A 328 -5.63 8.26 -21.22
N ALA A 329 -5.62 9.59 -21.36
CA ALA A 329 -5.41 10.26 -22.64
C ALA A 329 -4.05 9.89 -23.24
N MET A 330 -2.97 9.94 -22.46
CA MET A 330 -1.63 9.57 -22.94
C MET A 330 -1.53 8.09 -23.30
N SER A 331 -2.18 7.20 -22.55
CA SER A 331 -2.15 5.76 -22.81
C SER A 331 -3.00 5.36 -24.03
N LEU A 332 -4.03 6.15 -24.36
CA LEU A 332 -4.83 5.96 -25.58
C LEU A 332 -4.16 6.57 -26.82
N ILE A 333 -3.53 7.74 -26.68
CA ILE A 333 -2.79 8.40 -27.78
C ILE A 333 -1.50 7.64 -28.09
N TRP A 334 -0.78 7.19 -27.06
CA TRP A 334 0.47 6.45 -27.19
C TRP A 334 0.45 5.12 -26.40
N PRO A 335 -0.23 4.09 -26.94
CA PRO A 335 -0.33 2.78 -26.29
C PRO A 335 1.01 2.03 -26.31
N ALA A 336 1.45 1.48 -25.17
CA ALA A 336 2.56 0.51 -25.14
C ALA A 336 2.02 -0.88 -25.47
N LYS A 337 1.83 -1.15 -26.76
CA LYS A 337 1.28 -2.41 -27.25
C LYS A 337 2.07 -3.63 -26.74
N ASP A 338 3.38 -3.51 -26.67
CA ASP A 338 4.27 -4.61 -26.22
C ASP A 338 4.09 -4.94 -24.73
N ASN A 339 3.58 -3.99 -23.94
CA ASN A 339 3.48 -4.09 -22.49
C ASN A 339 2.07 -4.50 -22.01
N LEU A 340 1.09 -4.51 -22.92
CA LEU A 340 -0.28 -4.91 -22.63
C LEU A 340 -0.41 -6.42 -22.83
N ALA A 341 -0.85 -7.13 -21.79
CA ALA A 341 -1.19 -8.54 -21.91
C ALA A 341 -2.53 -8.67 -22.67
N PRO A 342 -2.67 -9.63 -23.60
CA PRO A 342 -3.92 -9.86 -24.30
C PRO A 342 -4.99 -10.47 -23.39
N GLU A 343 -4.58 -11.25 -22.39
CA GLU A 343 -5.43 -11.91 -21.39
C GLU A 343 -4.68 -11.96 -20.05
N MET A 344 -5.41 -12.18 -18.96
CA MET A 344 -4.83 -12.39 -17.64
C MET A 344 -4.04 -13.71 -17.61
N ILE A 345 -2.76 -13.63 -17.27
CA ILE A 345 -1.86 -14.79 -17.18
C ILE A 345 -1.47 -14.95 -15.70
N GLU A 346 -2.08 -15.93 -15.03
CA GLU A 346 -1.86 -16.20 -13.60
C GLU A 346 -0.66 -17.13 -13.33
N GLY A 347 -0.20 -17.87 -14.34
CA GLY A 347 0.79 -18.94 -14.20
C GLY A 347 1.80 -19.00 -15.36
N THR A 348 2.89 -19.73 -15.17
CA THR A 348 3.77 -20.12 -16.27
C THR A 348 3.04 -21.15 -17.15
N ALA A 349 3.40 -21.26 -18.43
CA ALA A 349 2.72 -22.14 -19.40
C ALA A 349 2.53 -23.60 -18.88
N ALA A 350 3.46 -24.10 -18.06
CA ALA A 350 3.40 -25.42 -17.43
C ALA A 350 2.31 -25.58 -16.33
N GLU A 351 1.85 -24.48 -15.71
CA GLU A 351 0.74 -24.50 -14.73
C GLU A 351 -0.62 -24.21 -15.39
N THR A 352 -0.63 -23.49 -16.51
CA THR A 352 -1.86 -23.25 -17.29
C THR A 352 -2.39 -24.56 -17.89
N GLU A 353 -1.51 -25.46 -18.35
CA GLU A 353 -1.87 -26.83 -18.78
C GLU A 353 -2.39 -27.72 -17.63
N LEU A 354 -2.02 -27.43 -16.38
CA LEU A 354 -2.47 -28.21 -15.22
C LEU A 354 -3.82 -27.71 -14.65
N THR A 355 -4.15 -26.44 -14.89
CA THR A 355 -5.37 -25.78 -14.41
C THR A 355 -6.49 -25.83 -15.45
N VAL A 356 -6.17 -25.78 -16.74
CA VAL A 356 -7.08 -26.08 -17.84
C VAL A 356 -6.79 -27.51 -18.26
N GLY A 357 -7.63 -28.48 -17.88
CA GLY A 357 -7.41 -29.91 -18.11
C GLY A 357 -7.41 -30.35 -19.59
N ILE A 358 -6.53 -29.78 -20.40
CA ILE A 358 -6.24 -30.20 -21.77
C ILE A 358 -5.19 -31.29 -21.63
N LYS A 359 -5.62 -32.54 -21.81
CA LYS A 359 -4.69 -33.66 -22.01
C LYS A 359 -3.79 -33.30 -23.20
N PRO A 360 -2.48 -33.61 -23.15
CA PRO A 360 -1.64 -33.51 -24.33
C PRO A 360 -2.27 -34.37 -25.42
N SER A 361 -2.70 -33.74 -26.52
CA SER A 361 -3.02 -34.49 -27.74
C SER A 361 -1.71 -35.02 -28.28
N ASP A 362 -1.62 -36.33 -28.42
CA ASP A 362 -0.49 -37.04 -29.02
C ASP A 362 -0.33 -36.65 -30.50
N GLU A 363 0.27 -35.51 -30.78
CA GLU A 363 0.85 -35.21 -32.10
C GLU A 363 2.24 -34.58 -31.92
N PRO A 364 3.29 -35.12 -32.56
CA PRO A 364 4.63 -34.60 -32.43
C PRO A 364 4.74 -33.23 -33.12
N MET A 365 5.11 -32.22 -32.32
CA MET A 365 5.47 -30.87 -32.75
C MET A 365 6.45 -30.89 -33.92
N ALA A 366 5.97 -30.52 -35.10
CA ALA A 366 6.79 -30.22 -36.25
C ALA A 366 7.65 -28.96 -35.96
N SER A 367 8.95 -29.12 -36.11
CA SER A 367 9.98 -28.11 -35.93
C SER A 367 9.85 -26.99 -36.98
N PHE A 368 9.48 -25.80 -36.54
CA PHE A 368 9.70 -24.57 -37.30
C PHE A 368 10.84 -23.77 -36.68
N VAL A 369 12.07 -24.15 -37.03
CA VAL A 369 13.22 -23.24 -37.00
C VAL A 369 13.55 -22.95 -38.46
N SER A 370 13.16 -21.77 -38.92
CA SER A 370 13.63 -21.23 -40.20
C SER A 370 15.04 -20.68 -40.01
N GLU A 371 16.02 -21.31 -40.63
CA GLU A 371 17.29 -20.64 -40.93
C GLU A 371 17.58 -20.80 -42.41
N LYS A 372 17.40 -19.69 -43.14
CA LYS A 372 17.80 -19.57 -44.54
C LYS A 372 19.31 -19.38 -44.60
N ARG A 373 19.88 -19.99 -45.64
CA ARG A 373 21.03 -19.53 -46.46
C ARG A 373 22.37 -20.19 -46.11
N ASN A 374 22.78 -21.16 -46.94
CA ASN A 374 24.04 -21.04 -47.67
C ASN A 374 24.13 -22.01 -48.86
N GLU A 375 25.01 -21.63 -49.77
CA GLU A 375 25.01 -21.86 -51.21
C GLU A 375 25.29 -23.29 -51.68
N LYS A 376 24.84 -23.51 -52.92
CA LYS A 376 25.09 -24.69 -53.76
C LYS A 376 26.58 -24.94 -53.94
N VAL A 377 27.03 -26.17 -53.66
CA VAL A 377 28.13 -26.81 -54.39
C VAL A 377 27.67 -28.21 -54.76
N THR A 378 27.36 -28.41 -56.04
CA THR A 378 27.14 -29.72 -56.65
C THR A 378 28.42 -30.08 -57.39
N VAL A 379 29.12 -31.10 -56.92
CA VAL A 379 30.16 -31.82 -57.66
C VAL A 379 29.76 -33.28 -57.57
N ILE A 380 29.29 -33.89 -58.67
CA ILE A 380 29.74 -35.20 -59.15
C ILE A 380 29.46 -35.29 -60.66
N ALA A 381 30.49 -35.73 -61.40
CA ALA A 381 30.63 -36.00 -62.84
C ALA A 381 31.03 -34.81 -63.72
#